data_AF-A0A2P8GL73-F1
#
_entry.id   AF-A0A2P8GL73-F1
#
_cell.length_a   1.000
_cell.length_b   1.000
_cell.length_c   1.000
_cell.angle_alpha   90.00
_cell.angle_beta   90.00
_cell.angle_gamma   90.00
#
_symmetry.space_group_name_H-M   'P 1'
#
loop_
_entity.id
_entity.type
_entity.pdbx_description
1 polymer ?
#
loop_
_entity_poly.entity_id
_entity_poly.type
_entity_poly.pdbx_seq_one_letter_code
_entity_poly.pdbx_strand_id
1 'polypeptide(L)'
;MRCIAILDIGKTNKKIFLIDEHYRIVWERGACFDETVDEDGDACENIAQLTNWVKNSLRELLQLPDYTIVAFNCSTYGASLVYLDEQGQVLTPLYNYLKPYPAGMEEALHEASGGGEKLCADTASPALGSLNAGLQFYRLKQLQRAIFDRVKYALHLPQYISFLVTGQPLSDITSIGCHTMLWDFTKQGYHDWVLREGLAEKLPPVFPCDHVLPATIDGYNCIAGVGLHDSSAALIPYLTSFSEPFALISTGTWCITLNPFNSSPLTAQELASDCLCYLTYENRPVKAARLFAGNEHEQQVKRLAEYYQTPVNYYQQVAFDPAIFARLLAVSPQQERPVSGTGLLQASRFAERSLNDFTSYEVAYHRLLMDIMEQQQFSSSLVIDRTPVKRIFVDGGFSRNSIYMHLLAAAFPQMEIYAASVAQATAIGAALAIHRHWNTQPLPADLVEMRHYSHGSIYI
;
A
#
# COMPACT_ATOMS: atom_id res chain seq x y z
N MET A 1 -19.05 -23.51 -11.52
CA MET A 1 -18.32 -23.29 -10.24
C MET A 1 -18.63 -21.91 -9.72
N ARG A 2 -19.10 -21.77 -8.47
CA ARG A 2 -19.47 -20.47 -7.89
C ARG A 2 -18.22 -19.66 -7.55
N CYS A 3 -18.15 -18.42 -8.05
CA CYS A 3 -16.97 -17.57 -7.93
C CYS A 3 -17.34 -16.11 -7.63
N ILE A 4 -16.41 -15.39 -7.00
CA ILE A 4 -16.36 -13.93 -7.01
C ILE A 4 -15.36 -13.47 -8.07
N ALA A 5 -15.72 -12.41 -8.80
CA ALA A 5 -14.80 -11.74 -9.71
C ALA A 5 -14.17 -10.53 -9.01
N ILE A 6 -12.84 -10.46 -9.01
CA ILE A 6 -12.08 -9.38 -8.40
C ILE A 6 -11.25 -8.64 -9.44
N LEU A 7 -11.42 -7.33 -9.51
CA LEU A 7 -10.54 -6.43 -10.25
C LEU A 7 -9.46 -5.90 -9.31
N ASP A 8 -8.20 -6.16 -9.61
CA ASP A 8 -7.05 -5.62 -8.88
C ASP A 8 -6.27 -4.68 -9.80
N ILE A 9 -6.51 -3.38 -9.64
CA ILE A 9 -5.97 -2.34 -10.51
C ILE A 9 -4.78 -1.69 -9.82
N GLY A 10 -3.57 -2.20 -10.10
CA GLY A 10 -2.33 -1.55 -9.68
C GLY A 10 -1.89 -0.45 -10.66
N LYS A 11 -0.90 0.37 -10.29
CA LYS A 11 -0.41 1.45 -11.16
C LYS A 11 0.14 0.92 -12.50
N THR A 12 0.92 -0.15 -12.48
CA THR A 12 1.50 -0.71 -13.72
C THR A 12 0.64 -1.84 -14.29
N ASN A 13 0.27 -2.81 -13.45
CA ASN A 13 -0.42 -4.02 -13.87
C ASN A 13 -1.87 -3.99 -13.44
N LYS A 14 -2.78 -4.28 -14.37
CA LYS A 14 -4.21 -4.39 -14.11
C LYS A 14 -4.59 -5.86 -14.22
N LYS A 15 -5.22 -6.40 -13.20
CA LYS A 15 -5.56 -7.83 -13.15
C LYS A 15 -7.03 -8.02 -12.85
N ILE A 16 -7.55 -9.12 -13.35
CA ILE A 16 -8.88 -9.61 -13.03
C ILE A 16 -8.78 -11.10 -12.68
N PHE A 17 -9.49 -11.50 -11.64
CA PHE A 17 -9.46 -12.84 -11.09
C PHE A 17 -10.87 -13.40 -10.96
N LEU A 18 -11.03 -14.70 -11.18
CA LEU A 18 -12.11 -15.47 -10.57
C LEU A 18 -11.54 -16.25 -9.40
N ILE A 19 -12.16 -16.06 -8.23
CA ILE A 19 -11.80 -16.73 -6.99
C ILE A 19 -12.98 -17.61 -6.58
N ASP A 20 -12.73 -18.89 -6.35
CA ASP A 20 -13.76 -19.85 -5.94
C ASP A 20 -14.09 -19.75 -4.43
N GLU A 21 -15.08 -20.52 -3.99
CA GLU A 21 -15.50 -20.55 -2.57
C GLU A 21 -14.43 -21.07 -1.59
N HIS A 22 -13.32 -21.62 -2.10
CA HIS A 22 -12.16 -22.04 -1.31
C HIS A 22 -10.99 -21.04 -1.42
N TYR A 23 -11.24 -19.83 -1.91
CA TYR A 23 -10.24 -18.78 -2.10
C TYR A 23 -9.10 -19.16 -3.08
N ARG A 24 -9.34 -20.13 -3.96
CA ARG A 24 -8.39 -20.47 -5.03
C ARG A 24 -8.65 -19.60 -6.24
N ILE A 25 -7.58 -19.06 -6.82
CA ILE A 25 -7.65 -18.38 -8.11
C ILE A 25 -7.85 -19.46 -9.18
N VAL A 26 -9.05 -19.49 -9.77
CA VAL A 26 -9.42 -20.49 -10.79
C VAL A 26 -9.33 -19.95 -12.21
N TRP A 27 -9.25 -18.62 -12.34
CA TRP A 27 -8.99 -17.93 -13.58
C TRP A 27 -8.34 -16.58 -13.30
N GLU A 28 -7.38 -16.17 -14.12
CA GLU A 28 -6.77 -14.85 -14.04
C GLU A 28 -6.46 -14.28 -15.43
N ARG A 29 -6.47 -12.96 -15.53
CA ARG A 29 -5.92 -12.25 -16.68
C ARG A 29 -5.29 -10.92 -16.27
N GLY A 30 -4.13 -10.64 -16.82
CA GLY A 30 -3.44 -9.36 -16.70
C GLY A 30 -3.54 -8.50 -17.95
N ALA A 31 -3.38 -7.20 -17.76
CA ALA A 31 -3.13 -6.22 -18.80
C ALA A 31 -2.16 -5.14 -18.29
N CYS A 32 -1.44 -4.54 -19.22
CA CYS A 32 -0.62 -3.34 -19.00
C CYS A 32 -1.03 -2.32 -20.07
N PHE A 33 -1.11 -1.06 -19.70
CA PHE A 33 -1.48 0.03 -20.60
C PHE A 33 -0.34 1.04 -20.65
N ASP A 34 -0.11 1.60 -21.83
CA ASP A 34 0.77 2.75 -21.97
C ASP A 34 0.12 3.97 -21.30
N GLU A 35 0.95 4.82 -20.71
CA GLU A 35 0.49 6.10 -20.19
C GLU A 35 0.07 7.02 -21.36
N THR A 36 -0.89 7.90 -21.09
CA THR A 36 -1.25 9.03 -21.97
C THR A 36 -0.73 10.31 -21.34
N VAL A 37 -1.01 11.46 -21.94
CA VAL A 37 -0.69 12.77 -21.37
C VAL A 37 -1.95 13.50 -20.93
N ASP A 38 -1.82 14.30 -19.86
CA ASP A 38 -2.86 15.23 -19.44
C ASP A 38 -2.81 16.55 -20.25
N GLU A 39 -3.68 17.49 -19.91
CA GLU A 39 -3.77 18.79 -20.58
C GLU A 39 -2.52 19.67 -20.47
N ASP A 40 -1.65 19.42 -19.48
CA ASP A 40 -0.38 20.12 -19.31
C ASP A 40 0.80 19.36 -19.94
N GLY A 41 0.56 18.16 -20.48
CA GLY A 41 1.57 17.30 -21.08
C GLY A 41 2.24 16.33 -20.10
N ASP A 42 1.79 16.25 -18.85
CA ASP A 42 2.32 15.30 -17.87
C ASP A 42 1.77 13.88 -18.12
N ALA A 43 2.63 12.87 -17.93
CA ALA A 43 2.23 11.48 -18.09
C ALA A 43 1.16 11.07 -17.07
N CYS A 44 0.07 10.46 -17.53
CA CYS A 44 -1.08 10.06 -16.73
C CYS A 44 -1.73 8.77 -17.23
N GLU A 45 -2.64 8.21 -16.44
CA GLU A 45 -3.31 6.96 -16.80
C GLU A 45 -4.40 7.19 -17.85
N ASN A 46 -4.47 6.29 -18.84
CA ASN A 46 -5.54 6.29 -19.83
C ASN A 46 -6.83 5.72 -19.21
N ILE A 47 -7.58 6.59 -18.54
CA ILE A 47 -8.83 6.22 -17.86
C ILE A 47 -9.88 5.65 -18.82
N ALA A 48 -9.95 6.12 -20.07
CA ALA A 48 -10.87 5.59 -21.07
C ALA A 48 -10.54 4.14 -21.45
N GLN A 49 -9.25 3.83 -21.64
CA GLN A 49 -8.79 2.47 -21.90
C GLN A 49 -9.04 1.55 -20.71
N LEU A 50 -8.75 2.01 -19.49
CA LEU A 50 -9.05 1.26 -18.25
C LEU A 50 -10.55 0.95 -18.16
N THR A 51 -11.41 1.95 -18.37
CA THR A 51 -12.88 1.78 -18.32
C THR A 51 -13.39 0.77 -19.33
N ASN A 52 -12.88 0.83 -20.57
CA ASN A 52 -13.25 -0.13 -21.60
C ASN A 52 -12.75 -1.54 -21.27
N TRP A 53 -11.51 -1.66 -20.77
CA TRP A 53 -10.96 -2.94 -20.36
C TRP A 53 -11.74 -3.58 -19.22
N VAL A 54 -12.13 -2.79 -18.20
CA VAL A 54 -12.96 -3.29 -17.09
C VAL A 54 -14.30 -3.81 -17.61
N LYS A 55 -15.04 -3.00 -18.38
CA LYS A 55 -16.35 -3.39 -18.92
C LYS A 55 -16.24 -4.65 -19.79
N ASN A 56 -15.27 -4.71 -20.70
CA ASN A 56 -15.10 -5.86 -21.59
C ASN A 56 -14.66 -7.10 -20.82
N SER A 57 -13.78 -6.96 -19.82
CA SER A 57 -13.33 -8.09 -19.00
C SER A 57 -14.46 -8.72 -18.21
N LEU A 58 -15.35 -7.90 -17.63
CA LEU A 58 -16.51 -8.39 -16.90
C LEU A 58 -17.49 -9.13 -17.83
N ARG A 59 -17.72 -8.61 -19.05
CA ARG A 59 -18.57 -9.27 -20.04
C ARG A 59 -18.04 -10.63 -20.47
N GLU A 60 -16.75 -10.71 -20.76
CA GLU A 60 -16.10 -11.96 -21.16
C GLU A 60 -16.16 -12.99 -20.04
N LEU A 61 -15.95 -12.56 -18.79
CA LEU A 61 -16.09 -13.41 -17.62
C LEU A 61 -17.50 -14.02 -17.48
N LEU A 62 -18.55 -13.24 -17.75
CA LEU A 62 -19.93 -13.71 -17.70
C LEU A 62 -20.27 -14.73 -18.80
N GLN A 63 -19.45 -14.85 -19.84
CA GLN A 63 -19.63 -15.79 -20.94
C GLN A 63 -18.93 -17.14 -20.70
N LEU A 64 -18.14 -17.27 -19.62
CA LEU A 64 -17.43 -18.51 -19.33
C LEU A 64 -18.40 -19.56 -18.74
N PRO A 65 -18.66 -20.69 -19.42
CA PRO A 65 -19.70 -21.64 -19.04
C PRO A 65 -19.36 -22.42 -17.75
N ASP A 66 -18.08 -22.53 -17.41
CA ASP A 66 -17.62 -23.31 -16.26
C ASP A 66 -17.79 -22.56 -14.92
N TYR A 67 -18.08 -21.25 -14.98
CA TYR A 67 -18.14 -20.37 -13.81
C TYR A 67 -19.52 -19.71 -13.65
N THR A 68 -19.94 -19.57 -12.39
CA THR A 68 -21.13 -18.83 -12.00
C THR A 68 -20.67 -17.68 -11.13
N ILE A 69 -20.62 -16.49 -11.71
CA ILE A 69 -20.11 -15.30 -11.02
C ILE A 69 -21.24 -14.75 -10.16
N VAL A 70 -21.07 -14.74 -8.85
CA VAL A 70 -22.15 -14.37 -7.93
C VAL A 70 -21.95 -13.00 -7.31
N ALA A 71 -20.71 -12.53 -7.32
CA ALA A 71 -20.33 -11.25 -6.77
C ALA A 71 -19.17 -10.62 -7.56
N PHE A 72 -19.06 -9.30 -7.44
CA PHE A 72 -17.93 -8.51 -7.90
C PHE A 72 -17.37 -7.67 -6.76
N ASN A 73 -16.06 -7.49 -6.71
CA ASN A 73 -15.44 -6.45 -5.90
C ASN A 73 -14.14 -5.99 -6.56
N CYS A 74 -13.51 -4.97 -6.00
CA CYS A 74 -12.23 -4.50 -6.52
C CYS A 74 -11.29 -3.99 -5.42
N SER A 75 -10.02 -3.97 -5.78
CA SER A 75 -8.93 -3.33 -5.04
C SER A 75 -8.16 -2.48 -6.05
N THR A 76 -7.77 -1.26 -5.68
CA THR A 76 -6.94 -0.44 -6.56
C THR A 76 -5.89 0.34 -5.79
N TYR A 77 -4.87 0.81 -6.50
CA TYR A 77 -3.90 1.76 -5.94
C TYR A 77 -4.59 3.07 -5.51
N GLY A 78 -3.98 3.73 -4.51
CA GLY A 78 -4.48 4.98 -3.91
C GLY A 78 -4.09 6.26 -4.65
N ALA A 79 -4.14 7.39 -3.93
CA ALA A 79 -3.72 8.72 -4.42
C ALA A 79 -4.28 9.08 -5.81
N SER A 80 -5.54 8.73 -6.08
CA SER A 80 -6.14 8.86 -7.41
C SER A 80 -7.60 9.23 -7.31
N LEU A 81 -8.04 10.21 -8.09
CA LEU A 81 -9.42 10.69 -8.18
C LEU A 81 -9.89 10.73 -9.63
N VAL A 82 -11.11 10.25 -9.86
CA VAL A 82 -11.84 10.37 -11.12
C VAL A 82 -12.99 11.34 -10.91
N TYR A 83 -13.04 12.38 -11.73
CA TYR A 83 -14.08 13.40 -11.65
C TYR A 83 -15.19 13.12 -12.66
N LEU A 84 -16.42 13.02 -12.17
CA LEU A 84 -17.61 12.74 -12.95
C LEU A 84 -18.54 13.95 -12.99
N ASP A 85 -19.18 14.17 -14.14
CA ASP A 85 -20.29 15.11 -14.25
C ASP A 85 -21.62 14.51 -13.76
N GLU A 86 -22.70 15.29 -13.88
CA GLU A 86 -24.04 14.88 -13.47
C GLU A 86 -24.58 13.68 -14.26
N GLN A 87 -24.05 13.41 -15.46
CA GLN A 87 -24.40 12.26 -16.29
C GLN A 87 -23.46 11.06 -16.05
N GLY A 88 -22.55 11.16 -15.07
CA GLY A 88 -21.58 10.13 -14.76
C GLY A 88 -20.45 10.00 -15.79
N GLN A 89 -20.24 11.01 -16.64
CA GLN A 89 -19.16 11.03 -17.61
C GLN A 89 -17.88 11.57 -16.99
N VAL A 90 -16.74 10.97 -17.37
CA VAL A 90 -15.42 11.39 -16.89
C VAL A 90 -15.04 12.74 -17.50
N LEU A 91 -14.65 13.70 -16.65
CA LEU A 91 -14.38 15.09 -17.02
C LEU A 91 -12.92 15.37 -17.38
N THR A 92 -11.98 14.61 -16.83
CA THR A 92 -10.53 14.84 -16.96
C THR A 92 -9.79 13.52 -17.13
N PRO A 93 -8.50 13.54 -17.53
CA PRO A 93 -7.61 12.41 -17.35
C PRO A 93 -7.53 11.96 -15.89
N LEU A 94 -7.08 10.72 -15.67
CA LEU A 94 -6.71 10.25 -14.34
C LEU A 94 -5.30 10.75 -14.02
N TYR A 95 -5.22 11.91 -13.37
CA TYR A 95 -3.96 12.56 -13.04
C TYR A 95 -3.01 11.63 -12.28
N ASN A 96 -1.74 11.67 -12.67
CA ASN A 96 -0.71 10.91 -11.99
C ASN A 96 -0.38 11.57 -10.64
N TYR A 97 -0.32 10.78 -9.57
CA TYR A 97 0.08 11.28 -8.25
C TYR A 97 1.55 11.74 -8.21
N LEU A 98 2.35 11.42 -9.25
CA LEU A 98 3.72 11.93 -9.43
C LEU A 98 3.77 13.29 -10.14
N LYS A 99 2.63 13.81 -10.64
CA LYS A 99 2.58 15.14 -11.25
C LYS A 99 3.04 16.18 -10.24
N PRO A 100 4.00 17.07 -10.58
CA PRO A 100 4.44 18.12 -9.67
C PRO A 100 3.26 18.94 -9.13
N TYR A 101 3.28 19.22 -7.84
CA TYR A 101 2.26 20.06 -7.22
C TYR A 101 2.63 21.55 -7.39
N PRO A 102 1.68 22.45 -7.73
CA PRO A 102 1.98 23.87 -7.94
C PRO A 102 2.59 24.53 -6.70
N ALA A 103 3.72 25.21 -6.90
CA ALA A 103 4.47 25.87 -5.82
C ALA A 103 3.62 26.95 -5.11
N GLY A 104 3.69 27.00 -3.78
CA GLY A 104 2.98 27.98 -2.95
C GLY A 104 1.53 27.63 -2.63
N MET A 105 0.92 26.68 -3.35
CA MET A 105 -0.49 26.33 -3.16
C MET A 105 -0.72 25.45 -1.93
N GLU A 106 0.20 24.53 -1.65
CA GLU A 106 0.16 23.67 -0.47
C GLU A 106 0.43 24.50 0.80
N GLU A 107 1.41 25.39 0.74
CA GLU A 107 1.75 26.32 1.82
C GLU A 107 0.58 27.25 2.17
N ALA A 108 -0.10 27.81 1.16
CA ALA A 108 -1.28 28.65 1.37
C ALA A 108 -2.42 27.87 2.06
N LEU A 109 -2.63 26.60 1.69
CA LEU A 109 -3.62 25.74 2.35
C LEU A 109 -3.22 25.46 3.81
N HIS A 110 -1.95 25.18 4.06
CA HIS A 110 -1.40 24.94 5.39
C HIS A 110 -1.61 26.15 6.31
N GLU A 111 -1.26 27.36 5.85
CA GLU A 111 -1.47 28.61 6.59
C GLU A 111 -2.96 28.81 6.92
N ALA A 112 -3.85 28.61 5.95
CA ALA A 112 -5.30 28.71 6.14
C ALA A 112 -5.89 27.63 7.07
N SER A 113 -5.12 26.57 7.36
CA SER A 113 -5.56 25.42 8.16
C SER A 113 -4.86 25.34 9.52
N GLY A 114 -4.22 26.43 9.97
CA GLY A 114 -3.56 26.49 11.28
C GLY A 114 -2.13 25.93 11.30
N GLY A 115 -1.50 25.79 10.12
CA GLY A 115 -0.14 25.31 9.93
C GLY A 115 -0.08 23.87 9.39
N GLY A 116 1.00 23.57 8.64
CA GLY A 116 1.19 22.27 8.00
C GLY A 116 1.33 21.12 8.99
N GLU A 117 2.04 21.33 10.10
CA GLU A 117 2.19 20.33 11.17
C GLU A 117 0.84 19.92 11.77
N LYS A 118 -0.03 20.91 12.04
CA LYS A 118 -1.36 20.67 12.57
C LYS A 118 -2.21 19.88 11.58
N LEU A 119 -2.25 20.32 10.31
CA LEU A 119 -3.03 19.63 9.28
C LEU A 119 -2.56 18.18 9.10
N CYS A 120 -1.24 17.95 9.03
CA CYS A 120 -0.66 16.62 8.89
C CYS A 120 -0.97 15.74 10.11
N ALA A 121 -0.98 16.30 11.32
CA ALA A 121 -1.33 15.59 12.55
C ALA A 121 -2.82 15.22 12.61
N ASP A 122 -3.71 16.17 12.35
CA ASP A 122 -5.16 15.95 12.37
C ASP A 122 -5.56 14.91 11.31
N THR A 123 -4.93 14.96 10.14
CA THR A 123 -5.22 14.07 9.01
C THR A 123 -4.37 12.81 8.94
N ALA A 124 -3.44 12.64 9.88
CA ALA A 124 -2.47 11.57 9.93
C ALA A 124 -1.76 11.31 8.57
N SER A 125 -1.51 12.39 7.83
CA SER A 125 -1.09 12.38 6.43
C SER A 125 0.05 13.38 6.24
N PRO A 126 1.26 12.93 5.89
CA PRO A 126 2.35 13.83 5.53
C PRO A 126 2.02 14.70 4.31
N ALA A 127 2.65 15.87 4.25
CA ALA A 127 2.67 16.81 3.13
C ALA A 127 3.47 16.22 1.95
N LEU A 128 2.76 15.75 0.92
CA LEU A 128 3.30 14.99 -0.20
C LEU A 128 2.77 15.49 -1.57
N GLY A 129 2.22 16.71 -1.63
CA GLY A 129 1.69 17.30 -2.86
C GLY A 129 0.66 16.41 -3.56
N SER A 130 0.91 16.04 -4.82
CA SER A 130 -0.02 15.21 -5.61
C SER A 130 -0.20 13.78 -5.06
N LEU A 131 0.60 13.28 -4.13
CA LEU A 131 0.32 12.01 -3.44
C LEU A 131 -0.85 12.14 -2.45
N ASN A 132 -1.18 13.35 -2.00
CA ASN A 132 -2.38 13.61 -1.23
C ASN A 132 -3.55 13.87 -2.19
N ALA A 133 -4.46 12.91 -2.35
CA ALA A 133 -5.58 13.02 -3.28
C ALA A 133 -6.45 14.28 -3.03
N GLY A 134 -6.60 14.73 -1.78
CA GLY A 134 -7.30 15.96 -1.47
C GLY A 134 -6.66 17.20 -2.08
N LEU A 135 -5.32 17.25 -2.12
CA LEU A 135 -4.58 18.34 -2.77
C LEU A 135 -4.77 18.31 -4.29
N GLN A 136 -4.84 17.14 -4.92
CA GLN A 136 -5.20 17.07 -6.35
C GLN A 136 -6.56 17.70 -6.63
N PHE A 137 -7.55 17.45 -5.75
CA PHE A 137 -8.88 18.03 -5.90
C PHE A 137 -8.89 19.54 -5.64
N TYR A 138 -8.12 19.99 -4.64
CA TYR A 138 -7.90 21.40 -4.38
C TYR A 138 -7.25 22.11 -5.58
N ARG A 139 -6.22 21.52 -6.22
CA ARG A 139 -5.61 22.03 -7.46
C ARG A 139 -6.64 22.19 -8.57
N LEU A 140 -7.50 21.20 -8.80
CA LEU A 140 -8.56 21.28 -9.81
C LEU A 140 -9.49 22.48 -9.54
N LYS A 141 -9.91 22.67 -8.28
CA LYS A 141 -10.74 23.80 -7.88
C LYS A 141 -10.07 25.15 -8.16
N GLN A 142 -8.78 25.28 -7.84
CA GLN A 142 -8.06 26.54 -7.96
C GLN A 142 -7.69 26.88 -9.41
N LEU A 143 -7.24 25.90 -10.19
CA LEU A 143 -6.68 26.14 -11.52
C LEU A 143 -7.68 25.90 -12.67
N GLN A 144 -8.67 25.04 -12.45
CA GLN A 144 -9.60 24.61 -13.51
C GLN A 144 -11.05 24.76 -13.05
N ARG A 145 -11.39 25.97 -12.59
CA ARG A 145 -12.69 26.26 -11.96
C ARG A 145 -13.90 25.86 -12.80
N ALA A 146 -13.85 26.07 -14.12
CA ALA A 146 -14.92 25.68 -15.04
C ALA A 146 -15.15 24.16 -15.06
N ILE A 147 -14.10 23.35 -14.91
CA ILE A 147 -14.23 21.90 -14.78
C ILE A 147 -14.76 21.55 -13.40
N PHE A 148 -14.18 22.12 -12.33
CA PHE A 148 -14.62 21.89 -10.96
C PHE A 148 -16.12 22.15 -10.76
N ASP A 149 -16.66 23.21 -11.36
CA ASP A 149 -18.08 23.54 -11.27
C ASP A 149 -18.97 22.47 -11.91
N ARG A 150 -18.48 21.77 -12.96
CA ARG A 150 -19.17 20.65 -13.61
C ARG A 150 -19.04 19.32 -12.84
N VAL A 151 -18.04 19.19 -11.96
CA VAL A 151 -17.86 17.96 -11.17
C VAL A 151 -19.07 17.76 -10.28
N LYS A 152 -19.81 16.68 -10.48
CA LYS A 152 -20.86 16.22 -9.58
C LYS A 152 -20.29 15.29 -8.51
N TYR A 153 -19.40 14.38 -8.91
CA TYR A 153 -18.78 13.40 -8.03
C TYR A 153 -17.27 13.32 -8.26
N ALA A 154 -16.49 13.34 -7.19
CA ALA A 154 -15.09 12.95 -7.18
C ALA A 154 -14.97 11.58 -6.52
N LEU A 155 -14.63 10.55 -7.30
CA LEU A 155 -14.49 9.18 -6.82
C LEU A 155 -13.02 8.83 -6.69
N HIS A 156 -12.63 8.19 -5.59
CA HIS A 156 -11.36 7.47 -5.58
C HIS A 156 -11.39 6.34 -6.62
N LEU A 157 -10.22 5.95 -7.12
CA LEU A 157 -10.12 4.93 -8.17
C LEU A 157 -10.90 3.63 -7.89
N PRO A 158 -10.87 3.01 -6.69
CA PRO A 158 -11.61 1.77 -6.48
C PRO A 158 -13.13 1.99 -6.56
N GLN A 159 -13.60 3.15 -6.10
CA GLN A 159 -15.02 3.50 -6.22
C GLN A 159 -15.42 3.85 -7.63
N TYR A 160 -14.52 4.39 -8.45
CA TYR A 160 -14.77 4.53 -9.87
C TYR A 160 -14.96 3.16 -10.53
N ILE A 161 -14.11 2.17 -10.20
CA ILE A 161 -14.26 0.80 -10.72
C ILE A 161 -15.58 0.16 -10.23
N SER A 162 -15.93 0.31 -8.95
CA SER A 162 -17.22 -0.14 -8.42
C SER A 162 -18.40 0.57 -9.10
N PHE A 163 -18.29 1.87 -9.38
CA PHE A 163 -19.29 2.66 -10.10
C PHE A 163 -19.54 2.13 -11.52
N LEU A 164 -18.51 1.64 -12.23
CA LEU A 164 -18.69 1.01 -13.54
C LEU A 164 -19.57 -0.25 -13.52
N VAL A 165 -19.70 -0.90 -12.35
CA VAL A 165 -20.50 -2.11 -12.12
C VAL A 165 -21.87 -1.78 -11.54
N THR A 166 -21.91 -0.89 -10.55
CA THR A 166 -23.11 -0.60 -9.73
C THR A 166 -23.92 0.59 -10.26
N GLY A 167 -23.28 1.49 -10.99
CA GLY A 167 -23.85 2.81 -11.34
C GLY A 167 -24.06 3.72 -10.12
N GLN A 168 -23.59 3.35 -8.93
CA GLN A 168 -23.79 4.12 -7.70
C GLN A 168 -22.51 4.90 -7.33
N PRO A 169 -22.55 6.24 -7.27
CA PRO A 169 -21.41 7.03 -6.82
C PRO A 169 -21.31 6.96 -5.29
N LEU A 170 -20.31 6.24 -4.80
CA LEU A 170 -20.06 6.01 -3.38
C LEU A 170 -18.59 6.28 -3.05
N SER A 171 -18.30 6.45 -1.76
CA SER A 171 -16.94 6.52 -1.23
C SER A 171 -16.68 5.36 -0.27
N ASP A 172 -15.42 5.00 -0.04
CA ASP A 172 -15.04 4.03 0.99
C ASP A 172 -13.98 4.62 1.93
N ILE A 173 -13.97 4.13 3.17
CA ILE A 173 -13.13 4.70 4.22
C ILE A 173 -11.64 4.35 4.07
N THR A 174 -11.30 3.25 3.41
CA THR A 174 -9.91 2.84 3.18
C THR A 174 -9.23 3.73 2.15
N SER A 175 -9.94 4.16 1.10
CA SER A 175 -9.40 5.11 0.12
C SER A 175 -9.32 6.53 0.66
N ILE A 176 -10.34 6.96 1.40
CA ILE A 176 -10.36 8.26 2.08
C ILE A 176 -9.21 8.34 3.11
N GLY A 177 -9.00 7.28 3.89
CA GLY A 177 -8.01 7.23 4.97
C GLY A 177 -6.56 7.00 4.51
N CYS A 178 -6.30 6.89 3.20
CA CYS A 178 -4.96 6.63 2.68
C CYS A 178 -4.21 7.94 2.39
N HIS A 179 -3.68 8.58 3.45
CA HIS A 179 -2.85 9.81 3.37
C HIS A 179 -3.36 10.85 2.36
N THR A 180 -4.67 11.10 2.35
CA THR A 180 -5.33 11.96 1.35
C THR A 180 -5.37 13.43 1.76
N MET A 181 -5.06 13.73 3.03
CA MET A 181 -5.41 14.96 3.75
C MET A 181 -6.93 15.26 3.83
N LEU A 182 -7.83 14.35 3.40
CA LEU A 182 -9.26 14.63 3.42
C LEU A 182 -9.92 14.34 4.79
N TRP A 183 -9.40 13.37 5.53
CA TRP A 183 -10.04 12.82 6.72
C TRP A 183 -9.34 13.27 8.00
N ASP A 184 -10.12 13.71 8.99
CA ASP A 184 -9.64 13.97 10.34
C ASP A 184 -9.77 12.67 11.17
N PHE A 185 -8.64 12.12 11.59
CA PHE A 185 -8.59 10.86 12.34
C PHE A 185 -9.08 11.00 13.78
N THR A 186 -9.09 12.22 14.33
CA THR A 186 -9.61 12.50 15.67
C THR A 186 -11.13 12.65 15.65
N LYS A 187 -11.66 13.38 14.66
CA LYS A 187 -13.11 13.62 14.51
C LYS A 187 -13.84 12.48 13.79
N GLN A 188 -13.13 11.61 13.09
CA GLN A 188 -13.69 10.54 12.26
C GLN A 188 -14.67 11.11 11.21
N GLY A 189 -14.23 12.14 10.50
CA GLY A 189 -15.01 12.85 9.48
C GLY A 189 -14.11 13.61 8.51
N TYR A 190 -14.69 14.19 7.46
CA TYR A 190 -13.94 15.09 6.60
C TYR A 190 -13.40 16.28 7.39
N HIS A 191 -12.13 16.61 7.18
CA HIS A 191 -11.46 17.69 7.90
C HIS A 191 -12.06 19.06 7.57
N ASP A 192 -11.99 20.01 8.51
CA ASP A 192 -12.61 21.34 8.38
C ASP A 192 -12.18 22.11 7.12
N TRP A 193 -10.93 21.94 6.67
CA TRP A 193 -10.44 22.53 5.43
C TRP A 193 -11.19 22.02 4.20
N VAL A 194 -11.55 20.73 4.15
CA VAL A 194 -12.30 20.12 3.05
C VAL A 194 -13.71 20.70 2.98
N LEU A 195 -14.33 20.91 4.15
CA LEU A 195 -15.64 21.55 4.28
C LEU A 195 -15.59 23.02 3.84
N ARG A 196 -14.61 23.78 4.34
CA ARG A 196 -14.39 25.19 3.99
C ARG A 196 -14.14 25.38 2.51
N GLU A 197 -13.40 24.47 1.89
CA GLU A 197 -13.13 24.49 0.45
C GLU A 197 -14.31 23.96 -0.38
N GLY A 198 -15.42 23.50 0.22
CA GLY A 198 -16.58 22.99 -0.50
C GLY A 198 -16.30 21.70 -1.28
N LEU A 199 -15.22 20.99 -0.96
CA LEU A 199 -14.86 19.75 -1.65
C LEU A 199 -15.75 18.58 -1.20
N ALA A 200 -16.15 18.58 0.09
CA ALA A 200 -16.98 17.52 0.66
C ALA A 200 -18.35 17.39 -0.03
N GLU A 201 -18.89 18.47 -0.59
CA GLU A 201 -20.18 18.46 -1.31
C GLU A 201 -20.14 17.65 -2.62
N LYS A 202 -18.92 17.43 -3.16
CA LYS A 202 -18.67 16.66 -4.39
C LYS A 202 -18.09 15.28 -4.08
N LEU A 203 -17.81 14.96 -2.82
CA LEU A 203 -17.42 13.62 -2.39
C LEU A 203 -18.68 12.81 -2.05
N PRO A 204 -18.91 11.64 -2.67
CA PRO A 204 -20.09 10.85 -2.39
C PRO A 204 -20.14 10.30 -0.95
N PRO A 205 -21.31 9.84 -0.48
CA PRO A 205 -21.44 9.29 0.87
C PRO A 205 -20.56 8.04 1.06
N VAL A 206 -20.02 7.90 2.26
CA VAL A 206 -19.21 6.74 2.64
C VAL A 206 -20.12 5.52 2.80
N PHE A 207 -19.79 4.44 2.09
CA PHE A 207 -20.47 3.16 2.17
C PHE A 207 -19.56 2.12 2.85
N PRO A 208 -20.07 1.25 3.73
CA PRO A 208 -19.25 0.25 4.41
C PRO A 208 -18.59 -0.73 3.44
N CYS A 209 -17.30 -0.99 3.64
CA CYS A 209 -16.50 -1.84 2.76
C CYS A 209 -16.88 -3.33 2.83
N ASP A 210 -17.56 -3.74 3.89
CA ASP A 210 -18.04 -5.11 4.14
C ASP A 210 -19.50 -5.33 3.70
N HIS A 211 -20.13 -4.34 3.07
CA HIS A 211 -21.48 -4.41 2.54
C HIS A 211 -21.48 -4.54 1.01
N VAL A 212 -22.64 -4.90 0.46
CA VAL A 212 -22.83 -5.09 -0.98
C VAL A 212 -24.07 -4.36 -1.49
N LEU A 213 -24.07 -4.11 -2.80
CA LEU A 213 -25.16 -3.51 -3.55
C LEU A 213 -25.64 -4.49 -4.63
N PRO A 214 -26.92 -4.48 -5.01
CA PRO A 214 -27.35 -5.16 -6.22
C PRO A 214 -26.68 -4.50 -7.44
N ALA A 215 -26.25 -5.32 -8.39
CA ALA A 215 -25.66 -4.87 -9.64
C ALA A 215 -26.16 -5.71 -10.82
N THR A 216 -26.23 -5.08 -11.99
CA THR A 216 -26.62 -5.74 -13.24
C THR A 216 -25.61 -5.41 -14.32
N ILE A 217 -24.91 -6.42 -14.84
CA ILE A 217 -23.95 -6.27 -15.94
C ILE A 217 -24.53 -6.99 -17.14
N ASP A 218 -24.85 -6.26 -18.21
CA ASP A 218 -25.44 -6.80 -19.45
C ASP A 218 -26.65 -7.73 -19.20
N GLY A 219 -27.51 -7.38 -18.24
CA GLY A 219 -28.70 -8.15 -17.86
C GLY A 219 -28.44 -9.29 -16.85
N TYR A 220 -27.17 -9.56 -16.51
CA TYR A 220 -26.82 -10.54 -15.48
C TYR A 220 -26.82 -9.89 -14.09
N ASN A 221 -27.66 -10.43 -13.20
CA ASN A 221 -27.79 -9.92 -11.82
C ASN A 221 -26.75 -10.56 -10.90
N CYS A 222 -26.13 -9.71 -10.09
CA CYS A 222 -25.11 -10.09 -9.11
C CYS A 222 -25.13 -9.09 -7.95
N ILE A 223 -24.24 -9.30 -6.99
CA ILE A 223 -23.95 -8.30 -5.95
C ILE A 223 -22.56 -7.71 -6.17
N ALA A 224 -22.33 -6.49 -5.73
CA ALA A 224 -21.05 -5.83 -5.85
C ALA A 224 -20.66 -5.10 -4.55
N GLY A 225 -19.38 -5.19 -4.18
CA GLY A 225 -18.80 -4.37 -3.13
C GLY A 225 -18.44 -2.96 -3.63
N VAL A 226 -18.14 -2.06 -2.69
CA VAL A 226 -17.77 -0.66 -3.00
C VAL A 226 -16.30 -0.50 -3.43
N GLY A 227 -15.51 -1.57 -3.39
CA GLY A 227 -14.07 -1.53 -3.64
C GLY A 227 -13.27 -1.04 -2.42
N LEU A 228 -11.95 -1.27 -2.45
CA LEU A 228 -11.04 -0.90 -1.36
C LEU A 228 -9.70 -0.38 -1.92
N HIS A 229 -8.97 0.36 -1.08
CA HIS A 229 -7.56 0.65 -1.29
C HIS A 229 -6.69 -0.61 -1.14
N ASP A 230 -5.74 -0.80 -2.05
CA ASP A 230 -4.91 -2.00 -2.15
C ASP A 230 -4.19 -2.39 -0.85
N SER A 231 -3.59 -1.44 -0.15
CA SER A 231 -2.80 -1.71 1.04
C SER A 231 -3.69 -2.11 2.22
N SER A 232 -4.90 -1.55 2.29
CA SER A 232 -5.89 -1.96 3.29
C SER A 232 -6.48 -3.32 2.94
N ALA A 233 -6.69 -3.62 1.66
CA ALA A 233 -7.16 -4.93 1.20
C ALA A 233 -6.12 -6.03 1.50
N ALA A 234 -4.84 -5.79 1.21
CA ALA A 234 -3.75 -6.74 1.46
C ALA A 234 -3.59 -7.13 2.94
N LEU A 235 -4.08 -6.31 3.87
CA LEU A 235 -4.04 -6.59 5.30
C LEU A 235 -5.18 -7.52 5.77
N ILE A 236 -6.29 -7.61 5.02
CA ILE A 236 -7.48 -8.39 5.39
C ILE A 236 -7.19 -9.89 5.58
N PRO A 237 -6.43 -10.58 4.69
CA PRO A 237 -6.10 -11.99 4.91
C PRO A 237 -5.40 -12.25 6.24
N TYR A 238 -4.52 -11.34 6.67
CA TYR A 238 -3.82 -11.44 7.95
C TYR A 238 -4.76 -11.18 9.14
N LEU A 239 -5.58 -10.13 9.07
CA LEU A 239 -6.54 -9.80 10.12
C LEU A 239 -7.62 -10.87 10.30
N THR A 240 -7.97 -11.59 9.23
CA THR A 240 -8.95 -12.68 9.27
C THR A 240 -8.33 -13.99 9.75
N SER A 241 -7.04 -14.22 9.50
CA SER A 241 -6.35 -15.46 9.88
C SER A 241 -5.75 -15.43 11.30
N PHE A 242 -5.45 -14.24 11.84
CA PHE A 242 -4.74 -14.10 13.11
C PHE A 242 -5.45 -13.15 14.07
N SER A 243 -5.80 -13.68 15.25
CA SER A 243 -6.37 -12.89 16.35
C SER A 243 -5.30 -12.29 17.28
N GLU A 244 -4.10 -12.86 17.31
CA GLU A 244 -3.01 -12.34 18.15
C GLU A 244 -2.40 -11.08 17.52
N PRO A 245 -2.08 -10.04 18.31
CA PRO A 245 -1.53 -8.80 17.77
C PRO A 245 -0.22 -8.99 17.00
N PHE A 246 -0.18 -8.45 15.79
CA PHE A 246 0.94 -8.56 14.87
C PHE A 246 1.24 -7.23 14.16
N ALA A 247 2.46 -7.11 13.65
CA ALA A 247 2.80 -6.13 12.62
C ALA A 247 3.05 -6.85 11.29
N LEU A 248 2.69 -6.20 10.18
CA LEU A 248 2.98 -6.68 8.82
C LEU A 248 4.03 -5.76 8.19
N ILE A 249 5.17 -6.30 7.80
CA ILE A 249 6.17 -5.60 6.99
C ILE A 249 5.96 -6.03 5.53
N SER A 250 5.33 -5.15 4.75
CA SER A 250 5.23 -5.32 3.30
C SER A 250 6.52 -4.83 2.65
N THR A 251 7.18 -5.68 1.86
CA THR A 251 8.52 -5.43 1.30
C THR A 251 8.48 -5.41 -0.23
N GLY A 252 8.71 -4.23 -0.79
CA GLY A 252 8.93 -3.96 -2.21
C GLY A 252 9.96 -2.87 -2.37
N THR A 253 9.80 -1.96 -3.34
CA THR A 253 10.64 -0.74 -3.44
C THR A 253 10.66 0.04 -2.12
N TRP A 254 9.49 0.13 -1.47
CA TRP A 254 9.34 0.54 -0.09
C TRP A 254 9.15 -0.67 0.82
N CYS A 255 9.70 -0.61 2.02
CA CYS A 255 9.33 -1.45 3.15
C CYS A 255 8.38 -0.66 4.04
N ILE A 256 7.16 -1.16 4.22
CA ILE A 256 6.11 -0.50 5.00
C ILE A 256 5.74 -1.41 6.15
N THR A 257 6.00 -0.96 7.38
CA THR A 257 5.54 -1.63 8.60
C THR A 257 4.15 -1.13 8.92
N LEU A 258 3.16 -2.02 8.95
CA LEU A 258 1.77 -1.75 9.29
C LEU A 258 1.46 -2.37 10.65
N ASN A 259 0.99 -1.57 11.59
CA ASN A 259 0.51 -2.02 12.89
C ASN A 259 -0.99 -1.70 13.07
N PRO A 260 -1.89 -2.68 12.83
CA PRO A 260 -3.33 -2.49 13.02
C PRO A 260 -3.77 -2.52 14.49
N PHE A 261 -2.84 -2.76 15.43
CA PHE A 261 -3.09 -2.81 16.87
C PHE A 261 -2.51 -1.59 17.61
N ASN A 262 -2.15 -0.53 16.87
CA ASN A 262 -1.71 0.74 17.42
C ASN A 262 -2.74 1.84 17.13
N SER A 263 -3.58 2.14 18.13
CA SER A 263 -4.61 3.18 18.04
C SER A 263 -4.14 4.55 18.57
N SER A 264 -2.85 4.70 18.89
CA SER A 264 -2.34 6.00 19.33
C SER A 264 -2.34 7.00 18.17
N PRO A 265 -2.72 8.27 18.39
CA PRO A 265 -2.56 9.31 17.38
C PRO A 265 -1.09 9.42 16.93
N LEU A 266 -0.87 9.92 15.71
CA LEU A 266 0.47 10.27 15.27
C LEU A 266 0.99 11.48 16.03
N THR A 267 2.23 11.39 16.47
CA THR A 267 3.01 12.50 17.00
C THR A 267 3.72 13.25 15.87
N ALA A 268 4.08 14.51 16.10
CA ALA A 268 4.86 15.28 15.14
C ALA A 268 6.21 14.61 14.78
N GLN A 269 6.85 13.95 15.75
CA GLN A 269 8.10 13.22 15.53
C GLN A 269 7.91 11.99 14.63
N GLU A 270 6.83 11.23 14.82
CA GLU A 270 6.50 10.09 13.95
C GLU A 270 6.23 10.57 12.51
N LEU A 271 5.46 11.64 12.32
CA LEU A 271 5.22 12.24 11.00
C LEU A 271 6.52 12.69 10.32
N ALA A 272 7.40 13.37 11.07
CA ALA A 272 8.71 13.79 10.57
C ALA A 272 9.63 12.59 10.24
N SER A 273 9.33 11.41 10.79
CA SER A 273 10.03 10.14 10.57
C SER A 273 9.29 9.23 9.58
N ASP A 274 8.52 9.83 8.67
CA ASP A 274 7.79 9.16 7.59
C ASP A 274 6.77 8.09 8.07
N CYS A 275 6.15 8.34 9.22
CA CYS A 275 4.98 7.60 9.67
C CYS A 275 3.68 8.26 9.21
N LEU A 276 2.66 7.44 8.97
CA LEU A 276 1.32 7.86 8.57
C LEU A 276 0.27 6.86 9.08
N CYS A 277 -1.02 7.18 8.94
CA CYS A 277 -2.09 6.23 9.24
C CYS A 277 -2.89 5.88 7.98
N TYR A 278 -3.29 4.62 7.91
CA TYR A 278 -4.34 4.12 7.02
C TYR A 278 -5.61 3.82 7.84
N LEU A 279 -6.69 3.50 7.15
CA LEU A 279 -7.90 2.94 7.75
C LEU A 279 -8.13 1.51 7.22
N THR A 280 -8.43 0.59 8.14
CA THR A 280 -8.96 -0.73 7.80
C THR A 280 -10.37 -0.60 7.20
N TYR A 281 -10.84 -1.66 6.56
CA TYR A 281 -12.21 -1.74 6.01
C TYR A 281 -13.31 -1.59 7.08
N GLU A 282 -12.97 -1.76 8.36
CA GLU A 282 -13.85 -1.59 9.53
C GLU A 282 -13.70 -0.21 10.19
N ASN A 283 -13.04 0.76 9.52
CA ASN A 283 -12.76 2.09 10.04
C ASN A 283 -11.90 2.11 11.32
N ARG A 284 -10.96 1.17 11.46
CA ARG A 284 -9.94 1.18 12.51
C ARG A 284 -8.61 1.73 11.97
N PRO A 285 -7.92 2.63 12.69
CA PRO A 285 -6.63 3.16 12.26
C PRO A 285 -5.55 2.07 12.22
N VAL A 286 -4.70 2.12 11.20
CA VAL A 286 -3.50 1.32 11.06
C VAL A 286 -2.32 2.27 11.00
N LYS A 287 -1.54 2.35 12.07
CA LYS A 287 -0.33 3.17 12.07
C LYS A 287 0.74 2.47 11.25
N ALA A 288 1.42 3.23 10.38
CA ALA A 288 2.43 2.69 9.50
C ALA A 288 3.69 3.55 9.48
N ALA A 289 4.83 2.89 9.29
CA ALA A 289 6.13 3.52 9.06
C ALA A 289 6.68 3.05 7.72
N ARG A 290 7.18 3.99 6.93
CA ARG A 290 7.75 3.72 5.60
C ARG A 290 9.27 3.83 5.63
N LEU A 291 9.91 2.98 4.84
CA LEU A 291 11.36 2.98 4.63
C LEU A 291 11.67 2.62 3.18
N PHE A 292 12.55 3.37 2.52
CA PHE A 292 12.90 3.16 1.11
C PHE A 292 13.97 2.07 0.89
N ALA A 293 13.91 1.00 1.70
CA ALA A 293 14.95 -0.03 1.78
C ALA A 293 15.07 -0.91 0.53
N GLY A 294 13.97 -1.16 -0.21
CA GLY A 294 14.04 -1.98 -1.42
C GLY A 294 14.76 -1.27 -2.56
N ASN A 295 14.53 0.03 -2.72
CA ASN A 295 15.29 0.84 -3.67
C ASN A 295 16.78 0.88 -3.31
N GLU A 296 17.12 1.09 -2.03
CA GLU A 296 18.52 1.03 -1.58
C GLU A 296 19.15 -0.32 -1.91
N HIS A 297 18.47 -1.42 -1.58
CA HIS A 297 18.94 -2.76 -1.89
C HIS A 297 19.18 -2.95 -3.39
N GLU A 298 18.24 -2.51 -4.25
CA GLU A 298 18.39 -2.61 -5.70
C GLU A 298 19.60 -1.82 -6.22
N GLN A 299 19.81 -0.60 -5.72
CA GLN A 299 20.95 0.24 -6.11
C GLN A 299 22.28 -0.38 -5.67
N GLN A 300 22.38 -0.82 -4.41
CA GLN A 300 23.63 -1.37 -3.88
C GLN A 300 23.93 -2.77 -4.44
N VAL A 301 22.93 -3.59 -4.74
CA VAL A 301 23.15 -4.88 -5.41
C VAL A 301 23.73 -4.68 -6.82
N LYS A 302 23.28 -3.67 -7.57
CA LYS A 302 23.90 -3.33 -8.87
C LYS A 302 25.36 -2.92 -8.71
N ARG A 303 25.64 -2.05 -7.73
CA ARG A 303 27.01 -1.62 -7.38
C ARG A 303 27.92 -2.78 -6.98
N LEU A 304 27.42 -3.71 -6.17
CA LEU A 304 28.13 -4.93 -5.76
C LEU A 304 28.40 -5.84 -6.97
N ALA A 305 27.40 -6.05 -7.82
CA ALA A 305 27.51 -6.88 -9.01
C ALA A 305 28.59 -6.36 -9.96
N GLU A 306 28.61 -5.05 -10.20
CA GLU A 306 29.64 -4.39 -11.01
C GLU A 306 31.04 -4.55 -10.40
N TYR A 307 31.20 -4.25 -9.11
CA TYR A 307 32.52 -4.30 -8.47
C TYR A 307 33.11 -5.72 -8.41
N TYR A 308 32.31 -6.72 -8.02
CA TYR A 308 32.75 -8.11 -7.88
C TYR A 308 32.64 -8.92 -9.19
N GLN A 309 32.20 -8.29 -10.29
CA GLN A 309 32.03 -8.93 -11.59
C GLN A 309 31.12 -10.16 -11.54
N THR A 310 29.97 -10.02 -10.86
CA THR A 310 28.94 -11.06 -10.73
C THR A 310 27.64 -10.63 -11.41
N PRO A 311 26.73 -11.56 -11.75
CA PRO A 311 25.39 -11.22 -12.20
C PRO A 311 24.62 -10.39 -11.15
N VAL A 312 23.76 -9.45 -11.58
CA VAL A 312 22.96 -8.62 -10.65
C VAL A 312 22.09 -9.47 -9.71
N ASN A 313 21.67 -10.66 -10.12
CA ASN A 313 20.90 -11.58 -9.28
C ASN A 313 21.74 -12.51 -8.39
N TYR A 314 23.07 -12.33 -8.32
CA TYR A 314 23.96 -13.17 -7.51
C TYR A 314 23.59 -13.15 -6.02
N TYR A 315 23.08 -12.03 -5.50
CA TYR A 315 22.60 -11.92 -4.12
C TYR A 315 21.58 -12.99 -3.71
N GLN A 316 20.81 -13.54 -4.67
CA GLN A 316 19.82 -14.58 -4.40
C GLN A 316 20.44 -15.91 -3.99
N GLN A 317 21.73 -16.11 -4.27
CA GLN A 317 22.48 -17.32 -3.93
C GLN A 317 23.20 -17.20 -2.58
N VAL A 318 23.27 -15.98 -2.01
CA VAL A 318 23.97 -15.74 -0.76
C VAL A 318 23.07 -16.17 0.41
N ALA A 319 23.45 -17.27 1.06
CA ALA A 319 22.81 -17.74 2.27
C ALA A 319 23.30 -16.97 3.51
N PHE A 320 22.49 -16.95 4.56
CA PHE A 320 22.92 -16.46 5.87
C PHE A 320 24.07 -17.29 6.43
N ASP A 321 25.18 -16.61 6.77
CA ASP A 321 26.36 -17.19 7.38
C ASP A 321 26.60 -16.56 8.78
N PRO A 322 26.39 -17.33 9.87
CA PRO A 322 26.62 -16.86 11.24
C PRO A 322 28.04 -16.36 11.51
N ALA A 323 29.07 -16.95 10.87
CA ALA A 323 30.46 -16.58 11.06
C ALA A 323 30.77 -15.22 10.40
N ILE A 324 30.21 -14.96 9.21
CA ILE A 324 30.29 -13.63 8.58
C ILE A 324 29.59 -12.60 9.46
N PHE A 325 28.38 -12.91 9.94
CA PHE A 325 27.61 -12.01 10.80
C PHE A 325 28.35 -11.69 12.10
N ALA A 326 28.84 -12.70 12.83
CA ALA A 326 29.58 -12.53 14.07
C ALA A 326 30.86 -11.68 13.87
N ARG A 327 31.59 -11.91 12.77
CA ARG A 327 32.78 -11.12 12.43
C ARG A 327 32.42 -9.65 12.14
N LEU A 328 31.34 -9.40 11.41
CA LEU A 328 30.90 -8.05 11.10
C LEU A 328 30.39 -7.31 12.35
N LEU A 329 29.71 -8.00 13.27
CA LEU A 329 29.30 -7.45 14.57
C LEU A 329 30.48 -7.09 15.48
N ALA A 330 31.57 -7.86 15.40
CA ALA A 330 32.77 -7.61 16.23
C ALA A 330 33.54 -6.34 15.81
N VAL A 331 33.24 -5.75 14.65
CA VAL A 331 33.81 -4.47 14.23
C VAL A 331 33.17 -3.36 15.07
N SER A 332 33.97 -2.71 15.93
CA SER A 332 33.50 -1.76 16.95
C SER A 332 32.60 -0.63 16.40
N PRO A 333 31.45 -0.34 17.04
CA PRO A 333 30.58 0.81 16.73
C PRO A 333 31.28 2.19 16.83
N GLN A 334 32.41 2.26 17.54
CA GLN A 334 33.19 3.50 17.72
C GLN A 334 33.82 4.03 16.41
N GLN A 335 33.87 3.23 15.34
CA GLN A 335 34.31 3.66 14.01
C GLN A 335 33.16 4.13 13.11
N GLU A 336 31.91 3.92 13.53
CA GLU A 336 30.75 4.27 12.73
C GLU A 336 30.20 5.63 13.17
N ARG A 337 29.97 6.54 12.21
CA ARG A 337 29.34 7.84 12.52
C ARG A 337 27.93 7.56 13.04
N PRO A 338 27.54 8.09 14.22
CA PRO A 338 26.17 7.97 14.68
C PRO A 338 25.28 8.73 13.70
N VAL A 339 24.47 8.00 12.95
CA VAL A 339 23.33 8.56 12.24
C VAL A 339 22.15 8.36 13.17
N SER A 340 21.54 9.44 13.65
CA SER A 340 20.43 9.38 14.62
C SER A 340 19.18 10.01 14.03
N GLY A 341 18.02 9.43 14.38
CA GLY A 341 16.72 10.00 14.01
C GLY A 341 16.43 9.88 12.51
N THR A 342 15.84 10.93 11.93
CA THR A 342 15.39 10.95 10.54
C THR A 342 16.50 10.75 9.51
N GLY A 343 17.75 11.09 9.87
CA GLY A 343 18.91 10.85 8.99
C GLY A 343 19.13 9.37 8.65
N LEU A 344 18.74 8.45 9.55
CA LEU A 344 18.81 7.00 9.29
C LEU A 344 17.81 6.58 8.20
N LEU A 345 16.68 7.27 8.06
CA LEU A 345 15.66 6.92 7.07
C LEU A 345 15.98 7.46 5.68
N GLN A 346 16.85 8.48 5.59
CA GLN A 346 17.16 9.18 4.34
C GLN A 346 18.27 8.52 3.52
N ALA A 347 19.28 7.92 4.16
CA ALA A 347 20.39 7.27 3.46
C ALA A 347 20.92 6.08 4.25
N SER A 348 21.16 4.97 3.56
CA SER A 348 21.86 3.84 4.17
C SER A 348 23.34 4.15 4.33
N ARG A 349 23.93 3.71 5.44
CA ARG A 349 25.38 3.79 5.66
C ARG A 349 26.17 3.05 4.59
N PHE A 350 25.57 2.03 3.96
CA PHE A 350 26.26 1.21 2.97
C PHE A 350 26.71 2.00 1.75
N ALA A 351 25.95 3.04 1.37
CA ALA A 351 26.28 3.91 0.24
C ALA A 351 27.67 4.57 0.40
N GLU A 352 28.08 4.89 1.63
CA GLU A 352 29.36 5.53 1.93
C GLU A 352 30.51 4.54 2.15
N ARG A 353 30.23 3.23 2.29
CA ARG A 353 31.26 2.22 2.56
C ARG A 353 32.09 1.94 1.30
N SER A 354 33.39 1.78 1.48
CA SER A 354 34.32 1.37 0.42
C SER A 354 34.18 -0.14 0.19
N LEU A 355 33.96 -0.56 -1.06
CA LEU A 355 33.88 -1.99 -1.39
C LEU A 355 35.23 -2.71 -1.28
N ASN A 356 36.34 -1.97 -1.26
CA ASN A 356 37.68 -2.53 -0.98
C ASN A 356 37.82 -3.05 0.45
N ASP A 357 36.93 -2.64 1.35
CA ASP A 357 36.99 -2.98 2.78
C ASP A 357 36.46 -4.40 3.04
N PHE A 358 35.84 -5.03 2.03
CA PHE A 358 35.25 -6.36 2.12
C PHE A 358 36.05 -7.36 1.29
N THR A 359 36.30 -8.54 1.87
CA THR A 359 37.11 -9.58 1.24
C THR A 359 36.36 -10.39 0.18
N SER A 360 35.04 -10.25 0.09
CA SER A 360 34.18 -11.01 -0.84
C SER A 360 32.80 -10.37 -0.97
N TYR A 361 32.06 -10.73 -2.03
CA TYR A 361 30.68 -10.29 -2.27
C TYR A 361 29.79 -10.66 -1.08
N GLU A 362 29.92 -11.89 -0.56
CA GLU A 362 29.10 -12.43 0.52
C GLU A 362 29.23 -11.56 1.77
N VAL A 363 30.44 -11.13 2.11
CA VAL A 363 30.71 -10.27 3.27
C VAL A 363 30.13 -8.86 3.06
N ALA A 364 30.33 -8.29 1.87
CA ALA A 364 29.76 -6.99 1.54
C ALA A 364 28.22 -7.02 1.56
N TYR A 365 27.61 -8.08 1.04
CA TYR A 365 26.17 -8.25 0.99
C TYR A 365 25.54 -8.46 2.39
N HIS A 366 26.20 -9.22 3.27
CA HIS A 366 25.80 -9.31 4.67
C HIS A 366 25.85 -7.94 5.33
N ARG A 367 26.89 -7.13 5.08
CA ARG A 367 26.97 -5.77 5.64
C ARG A 367 25.88 -4.85 5.09
N LEU A 368 25.56 -4.92 3.79
CA LEU A 368 24.43 -4.17 3.21
C LEU A 368 23.12 -4.48 3.95
N LEU A 369 22.83 -5.76 4.17
CA LEU A 369 21.59 -6.13 4.87
C LEU A 369 21.61 -5.78 6.36
N MET A 370 22.78 -5.75 7.01
CA MET A 370 22.91 -5.24 8.38
C MET A 370 22.61 -3.73 8.44
N ASP A 371 23.15 -2.95 7.51
CA ASP A 371 22.89 -1.50 7.46
C ASP A 371 21.41 -1.21 7.15
N ILE A 372 20.80 -1.97 6.22
CA ILE A 372 19.35 -1.89 5.96
C ILE A 372 18.55 -2.31 7.20
N MET A 373 18.98 -3.33 7.93
CA MET A 373 18.27 -3.79 9.14
C MET A 373 18.31 -2.75 10.25
N GLU A 374 19.39 -1.98 10.41
CA GLU A 374 19.44 -0.86 11.35
C GLU A 374 18.32 0.16 11.05
N GLN A 375 18.16 0.51 9.77
CA GLN A 375 17.10 1.41 9.31
C GLN A 375 15.71 0.79 9.51
N GLN A 376 15.55 -0.48 9.17
CA GLN A 376 14.29 -1.22 9.30
C GLN A 376 13.86 -1.32 10.76
N GLN A 377 14.78 -1.68 11.67
CA GLN A 377 14.50 -1.76 13.10
C GLN A 377 14.04 -0.41 13.64
N PHE A 378 14.75 0.67 13.31
CA PHE A 378 14.37 2.02 13.71
C PHE A 378 12.97 2.38 13.17
N SER A 379 12.73 2.21 11.87
CA SER A 379 11.44 2.51 11.22
C SER A 379 10.29 1.71 11.82
N SER A 380 10.45 0.39 11.97
CA SER A 380 9.40 -0.48 12.53
C SER A 380 9.13 -0.18 14.01
N SER A 381 10.16 0.12 14.81
CA SER A 381 9.99 0.47 16.22
C SER A 381 9.13 1.71 16.45
N LEU A 382 9.09 2.67 15.50
CA LEU A 382 8.21 3.85 15.60
C LEU A 382 6.74 3.46 15.76
N VAL A 383 6.31 2.34 15.18
CA VAL A 383 4.91 1.90 15.22
C VAL A 383 4.68 0.64 16.04
N ILE A 384 5.73 -0.11 16.36
CA ILE A 384 5.67 -1.37 17.12
C ILE A 384 5.93 -1.15 18.62
N ASP A 385 6.82 -0.24 19.00
CA ASP A 385 7.23 -0.10 20.40
C ASP A 385 6.04 0.30 21.29
N ARG A 386 5.99 -0.28 22.50
CA ARG A 386 4.91 -0.04 23.49
C ARG A 386 3.51 -0.41 22.98
N THR A 387 3.42 -1.33 22.03
CA THR A 387 2.15 -1.92 21.55
C THR A 387 2.04 -3.40 21.97
N PRO A 388 0.86 -4.04 21.87
CA PRO A 388 0.72 -5.45 22.26
C PRO A 388 1.25 -6.44 21.21
N VAL A 389 1.90 -5.97 20.14
CA VAL A 389 2.42 -6.80 19.03
C VAL A 389 3.37 -7.87 19.56
N LYS A 390 3.10 -9.12 19.15
CA LYS A 390 3.93 -10.30 19.48
C LYS A 390 4.55 -10.95 18.26
N ARG A 391 4.00 -10.70 17.07
CA ARG A 391 4.43 -11.30 15.81
C ARG A 391 4.76 -10.24 14.78
N ILE A 392 5.76 -10.52 13.95
CA ILE A 392 6.01 -9.77 12.73
C ILE A 392 5.89 -10.72 11.54
N PHE A 393 4.94 -10.43 10.66
CA PHE A 393 4.83 -11.06 9.35
C PHE A 393 5.59 -10.23 8.33
N VAL A 394 6.43 -10.88 7.51
CA VAL A 394 7.14 -10.23 6.41
C VAL A 394 6.60 -10.78 5.10
N ASP A 395 6.03 -9.90 4.27
CA ASP A 395 5.50 -10.24 2.94
C ASP A 395 6.31 -9.49 1.86
N GLY A 396 6.41 -10.07 0.66
CA GLY A 396 7.11 -9.48 -0.48
C GLY A 396 8.55 -9.95 -0.68
N GLY A 397 9.39 -9.12 -1.31
CA GLY A 397 10.71 -9.52 -1.81
C GLY A 397 11.68 -9.98 -0.72
N PHE A 398 11.73 -9.28 0.42
CA PHE A 398 12.66 -9.60 1.49
C PHE A 398 12.23 -10.81 2.33
N SER A 399 10.96 -11.25 2.27
CA SER A 399 10.53 -12.47 2.97
C SER A 399 11.26 -13.73 2.47
N ARG A 400 11.76 -13.68 1.22
CA ARG A 400 12.58 -14.74 0.59
C ARG A 400 14.08 -14.59 0.87
N ASN A 401 14.50 -13.48 1.45
CA ASN A 401 15.90 -13.21 1.73
C ASN A 401 16.28 -13.77 3.11
N SER A 402 17.03 -14.88 3.10
CA SER A 402 17.37 -15.57 4.34
C SER A 402 18.15 -14.68 5.32
N ILE A 403 19.08 -13.85 4.85
CA ILE A 403 19.88 -12.96 5.70
C ILE A 403 18.97 -11.92 6.36
N TYR A 404 18.11 -11.24 5.58
CA TYR A 404 17.17 -10.25 6.10
C TYR A 404 16.29 -10.84 7.21
N MET A 405 15.72 -12.03 6.99
CA MET A 405 14.82 -12.67 7.95
C MET A 405 15.53 -13.03 9.26
N HIS A 406 16.78 -13.52 9.21
CA HIS A 406 17.57 -13.77 10.41
C HIS A 406 17.94 -12.46 11.13
N LEU A 407 18.36 -11.43 10.38
CA LEU A 407 18.68 -10.13 10.96
C LEU A 407 17.46 -9.48 11.64
N LEU A 408 16.26 -9.65 11.07
CA LEU A 408 15.02 -9.16 11.68
C LEU A 408 14.70 -9.90 13.00
N ALA A 409 14.89 -11.22 13.03
CA ALA A 409 14.78 -12.01 14.26
C ALA A 409 15.85 -11.66 15.31
N ALA A 410 17.02 -11.18 14.88
CA ALA A 410 18.02 -10.60 15.78
C ALA A 410 17.55 -9.26 16.36
N ALA A 411 16.97 -8.40 15.52
CA ALA A 411 16.55 -7.04 15.86
C ALA A 411 15.32 -7.00 16.80
N PHE A 412 14.44 -8.01 16.71
CA PHE A 412 13.23 -8.11 17.54
C PHE A 412 13.18 -9.45 18.31
N PRO A 413 14.09 -9.68 19.28
CA PRO A 413 14.26 -10.99 19.92
C PRO A 413 13.07 -11.42 20.80
N GLN A 414 12.17 -10.50 21.12
CA GLN A 414 10.96 -10.75 21.92
C GLN A 414 9.73 -11.06 21.05
N MET A 415 9.86 -11.05 19.72
CA MET A 415 8.76 -11.26 18.79
C MET A 415 9.00 -12.51 17.95
N GLU A 416 7.91 -13.19 17.57
CA GLU A 416 7.98 -14.28 16.61
C GLU A 416 8.02 -13.70 15.19
N ILE A 417 9.00 -14.11 14.40
CA ILE A 417 9.19 -13.60 13.03
C ILE A 417 8.80 -14.67 12.03
N TYR A 418 7.93 -14.31 11.10
CA TYR A 418 7.45 -15.20 10.06
C TYR A 418 7.65 -14.55 8.68
N ALA A 419 8.28 -15.27 7.76
CA ALA A 419 8.07 -14.99 6.35
C ALA A 419 6.65 -15.48 6.04
N ALA A 420 5.78 -14.59 5.59
CA ALA A 420 4.42 -14.90 5.26
C ALA A 420 4.13 -14.52 3.81
N SER A 421 3.21 -15.25 3.19
CA SER A 421 2.76 -14.91 1.85
C SER A 421 1.31 -15.29 1.63
N VAL A 422 0.60 -14.39 0.96
CA VAL A 422 -0.74 -14.64 0.43
C VAL A 422 -0.69 -14.43 -1.07
N ALA A 423 -1.08 -15.45 -1.84
CA ALA A 423 -1.16 -15.32 -3.29
C ALA A 423 -2.17 -14.23 -3.66
N GLN A 424 -1.72 -13.17 -4.34
CA GLN A 424 -2.54 -11.98 -4.68
C GLN A 424 -3.31 -11.42 -3.46
N ALA A 425 -2.59 -11.11 -2.37
CA ALA A 425 -3.14 -10.65 -1.09
C ALA A 425 -4.21 -9.55 -1.20
N THR A 426 -4.00 -8.58 -2.10
CA THR A 426 -4.94 -7.49 -2.44
C THR A 426 -6.27 -8.03 -2.95
N ALA A 427 -6.25 -8.92 -3.94
CA ALA A 427 -7.43 -9.50 -4.55
C ALA A 427 -8.18 -10.43 -3.59
N ILE A 428 -7.44 -11.29 -2.86
CA ILE A 428 -7.99 -12.15 -1.82
C ILE A 428 -8.62 -11.31 -0.72
N GLY A 429 -7.97 -10.22 -0.31
CA GLY A 429 -8.49 -9.26 0.66
C GLY A 429 -9.80 -8.63 0.23
N ALA A 430 -9.91 -8.18 -1.02
CA ALA A 430 -11.16 -7.65 -1.57
C ALA A 430 -12.28 -8.70 -1.62
N ALA A 431 -11.95 -9.97 -1.89
CA ALA A 431 -12.91 -11.07 -1.81
C ALA A 431 -13.36 -11.37 -0.37
N LEU A 432 -12.44 -11.33 0.60
CA LEU A 432 -12.72 -11.53 2.02
C LEU A 432 -13.57 -10.41 2.62
N ALA A 433 -13.37 -9.16 2.18
CA ALA A 433 -14.08 -8.00 2.71
C ALA A 433 -15.62 -8.20 2.69
N ILE A 434 -16.13 -8.84 1.64
CA ILE A 434 -17.56 -9.13 1.47
C ILE A 434 -17.89 -10.64 1.59
N HIS A 435 -17.01 -11.44 2.21
CA HIS A 435 -17.12 -12.91 2.33
C HIS A 435 -18.54 -13.37 2.65
N ARG A 436 -19.13 -12.83 3.73
CA ARG A 436 -20.46 -13.19 4.25
C ARG A 436 -21.61 -13.06 3.24
N HIS A 437 -21.41 -12.30 2.16
CA HIS A 437 -22.44 -12.02 1.17
C HIS A 437 -22.41 -12.96 -0.03
N TRP A 438 -21.24 -13.53 -0.37
CA TRP A 438 -21.09 -14.33 -1.58
C TRP A 438 -20.68 -15.79 -1.32
N ASN A 439 -20.07 -16.06 -0.16
CA ASN A 439 -19.54 -17.35 0.25
C ASN A 439 -20.10 -17.78 1.61
N THR A 440 -20.51 -19.04 1.73
CA THR A 440 -21.00 -19.62 2.98
C THR A 440 -20.04 -20.67 3.57
N GLN A 441 -18.95 -20.99 2.86
CA GLN A 441 -17.94 -21.93 3.33
C GLN A 441 -17.07 -21.29 4.42
N PRO A 442 -16.52 -22.08 5.35
CA PRO A 442 -15.52 -21.58 6.29
C PRO A 442 -14.27 -21.11 5.52
N LEU A 443 -13.56 -20.13 6.11
CA LEU A 443 -12.27 -19.69 5.57
C LEU A 443 -11.24 -20.84 5.58
N PRO A 444 -10.44 -21.02 4.52
CA PRO A 444 -9.35 -21.99 4.52
C PRO A 444 -8.34 -21.71 5.62
N ALA A 445 -7.81 -22.77 6.26
CA ALA A 445 -6.81 -22.64 7.32
C ALA A 445 -5.42 -22.22 6.78
N ASP A 446 -5.19 -22.41 5.49
CA ASP A 446 -3.95 -22.17 4.75
C ASP A 446 -4.01 -20.91 3.88
N LEU A 447 -4.89 -19.97 4.20
CA LEU A 447 -5.03 -18.69 3.49
C LEU A 447 -3.73 -17.87 3.50
N VAL A 448 -2.93 -18.00 4.57
CA VAL A 448 -1.62 -17.38 4.73
C VAL A 448 -0.58 -18.47 4.93
N GLU A 449 0.31 -18.63 3.94
CA GLU A 449 1.47 -19.50 4.08
C GLU A 449 2.50 -18.83 4.98
N MET A 450 3.12 -19.58 5.90
CA MET A 450 4.07 -19.04 6.87
C MET A 450 5.29 -19.92 7.05
N ARG A 451 6.45 -19.29 7.24
CA ARG A 451 7.70 -19.91 7.66
C ARG A 451 8.31 -19.13 8.84
N HIS A 452 8.46 -19.81 9.97
CA HIS A 452 9.02 -19.22 11.19
C HIS A 452 10.56 -19.08 11.13
N TYR A 453 11.08 -17.98 11.67
CA TYR A 453 12.51 -17.69 11.85
C TYR A 453 12.79 -17.40 13.32
N SER A 454 13.74 -18.13 13.92
CA SER A 454 14.04 -18.02 15.35
C SER A 454 15.35 -17.30 15.62
N HIS A 455 15.38 -16.46 16.66
CA HIS A 455 16.59 -15.78 17.13
C HIS A 455 17.73 -16.77 17.47
N GLY A 456 17.40 -17.93 18.04
CA GLY A 456 18.38 -18.95 18.42
C GLY A 456 19.17 -19.52 17.24
N SER A 457 18.68 -19.41 16.00
CA SER A 457 19.34 -19.91 14.79
C SER A 457 20.56 -19.07 14.36
N ILE A 458 20.79 -17.92 15.00
CA ILE A 458 21.82 -16.94 14.62
C ILE A 458 23.16 -17.22 15.32
N TYR A 459 23.13 -17.88 16.48
CA TYR A 459 24.28 -18.10 17.35
C TYR A 459 24.79 -19.55 17.36
N ILE A 460 24.35 -20.37 16.39
CA ILE A 460 24.75 -21.78 16.25
C ILE A 460 26.01 -21.89 15.39
#